data_AF-A0A076EIA6-F1
#
_entry.id   AF-A0A076EIA6-F1
#
_cell.length_a   1.000
_cell.length_b   1.000
_cell.length_c   1.000
_cell.angle_alpha   90.00
_cell.angle_beta   90.00
_cell.angle_gamma   90.00
#
_symmetry.space_group_name_H-M   'P 1'
#
loop_
_entity.id
_entity.type
_entity.pdbx_description
1 polymer ?
#
loop_
_entity_poly.entity_id
_entity_poly.type
_entity_poly.pdbx_seq_one_letter_code
_entity_poly.pdbx_strand_id
1 'polypeptide(L)'
;MPSSLVEYPSSGPFFHDDRVVRGRDGLLRYGGLNPSLTELLDISVHRYAGRVAVEEDGGRSLTFSQLWTSAARVAGGLKSKGVEIGDRVAVRQPMGVRWVEAFLGVLLAGGVPVGVSPALDDARTGEVLADSESVLILDGELPEGISFIDDGASPDELVLLSYTPGPSESPKGVELSNENVLSTIESVLHARGFSSEGLRNLLVEPELHTVGSLVELLSTLVVGGTVLLTGSTDAASWRGTGADVLTAAPAVLLRAVENSRVTSFGRRAVRWIDYSGSGLSLEQSQLLRRTFPAARHFLGWGMTETCGAGLALPDECALTHAGSVGVAFGGMEVALLGPDAGRGVGELLCRGPGVSRGYWNRPEVTAKTFTGGWFHTGDTANIDGDGFVRIVDRDTAA
;
A
#
# COMPACT_ATOMS: atom_id res chain seq x y z
N MET A 1 -28.42 -19.60 -15.91
CA MET A 1 -27.22 -20.46 -15.84
C MET A 1 -26.77 -20.45 -14.38
N PRO A 2 -26.40 -21.58 -13.77
CA PRO A 2 -25.75 -21.53 -12.46
C PRO A 2 -24.47 -20.69 -12.58
N SER A 3 -24.19 -19.84 -11.59
CA SER A 3 -22.97 -19.04 -11.53
C SER A 3 -21.76 -19.97 -11.54
N SER A 4 -20.92 -19.88 -12.56
CA SER A 4 -19.64 -20.60 -12.62
C SER A 4 -18.56 -19.78 -11.92
N LEU A 5 -17.75 -20.45 -11.09
CA LEU A 5 -16.48 -19.94 -10.60
C LEU A 5 -15.37 -20.45 -11.53
N VAL A 6 -14.53 -19.56 -12.05
CA VAL A 6 -13.39 -19.90 -12.90
C VAL A 6 -12.13 -19.33 -12.26
N GLU A 7 -11.26 -20.21 -11.76
CA GLU A 7 -9.97 -19.82 -11.18
C GLU A 7 -8.91 -19.59 -12.27
N TYR A 8 -8.08 -18.57 -12.10
CA TYR A 8 -6.96 -18.22 -12.97
C TYR A 8 -5.66 -18.33 -12.16
N PRO A 9 -5.09 -19.55 -12.02
CA PRO A 9 -3.87 -19.74 -11.26
C PRO A 9 -2.71 -18.98 -11.90
N SER A 10 -1.83 -18.41 -11.07
CA SER A 10 -0.62 -17.73 -11.53
C SER A 10 0.37 -18.75 -12.10
N SER A 11 0.29 -18.97 -13.42
CA SER A 11 1.23 -19.81 -14.19
C SER A 11 1.99 -19.01 -15.25
N GLY A 12 1.86 -17.68 -15.23
CA GLY A 12 2.51 -16.78 -16.16
C GLY A 12 4.01 -16.60 -15.86
N PRO A 13 4.81 -16.13 -16.83
CA PRO A 13 6.25 -15.91 -16.64
C PRO A 13 6.58 -14.70 -15.75
N PHE A 14 5.58 -13.90 -15.39
CA PHE A 14 5.77 -12.62 -14.72
C PHE A 14 5.76 -12.74 -13.20
N PHE A 15 6.65 -12.00 -12.54
CA PHE A 15 6.70 -11.82 -11.09
C PHE A 15 6.76 -13.13 -10.27
N HIS A 16 7.24 -14.22 -10.88
CA HIS A 16 7.38 -15.50 -10.21
C HIS A 16 8.36 -15.40 -9.03
N ASP A 17 7.95 -15.84 -7.84
CA ASP A 17 8.75 -15.84 -6.61
C ASP A 17 8.71 -17.23 -5.97
N ASP A 18 9.84 -17.93 -5.97
CA ASP A 18 9.99 -19.27 -5.39
C ASP A 18 9.77 -19.31 -3.87
N ARG A 19 9.77 -18.16 -3.20
CA ARG A 19 9.52 -18.05 -1.75
C ARG A 19 8.04 -18.17 -1.40
N VAL A 20 7.16 -18.03 -2.38
CA VAL A 20 5.71 -18.16 -2.21
C VAL A 20 5.31 -19.62 -2.34
N VAL A 21 4.84 -20.21 -1.25
CA VAL A 21 4.50 -21.63 -1.17
C VAL A 21 3.07 -21.83 -0.69
N ARG A 22 2.42 -22.90 -1.16
CA ARG A 22 1.07 -23.23 -0.72
C ARG A 22 1.10 -23.83 0.68
N GLY A 23 0.43 -23.16 1.62
CA GLY A 23 0.22 -23.60 2.99
C GLY A 23 -0.74 -24.79 3.09
N ARG A 24 -0.86 -25.32 4.32
CA ARG A 24 -1.77 -26.45 4.61
C ARG A 24 -3.25 -26.09 4.48
N ASP A 25 -3.57 -24.82 4.65
CA ASP A 25 -4.90 -24.23 4.44
C ASP A 25 -5.22 -23.99 2.96
N GLY A 26 -4.29 -24.30 2.06
CA GLY A 26 -4.44 -24.10 0.63
C GLY A 26 -4.13 -22.69 0.15
N LEU A 27 -3.78 -21.74 1.03
CA LEU A 27 -3.39 -20.38 0.64
C LEU A 27 -1.92 -20.30 0.26
N LEU A 28 -1.59 -19.50 -0.75
CA LEU A 28 -0.19 -19.14 -1.03
C LEU A 28 0.30 -18.15 0.04
N ARG A 29 1.48 -18.39 0.60
CA ARG A 29 2.09 -17.57 1.65
C ARG A 29 3.60 -17.46 1.43
N TYR A 30 4.20 -16.36 1.87
CA TYR A 30 5.66 -16.23 1.90
C TYR A 30 6.25 -17.09 3.02
N GLY A 31 7.26 -17.88 2.70
CA GLY A 31 8.11 -18.51 3.70
C GLY A 31 9.10 -17.52 4.30
N GLY A 32 9.37 -17.64 5.60
CA GLY A 32 10.46 -16.92 6.26
C GLY A 32 10.23 -15.42 6.47
N LEU A 33 8.97 -14.98 6.53
CA LEU A 33 8.64 -13.63 7.00
C LEU A 33 9.13 -13.41 8.44
N ASN A 34 9.45 -12.16 8.76
CA ASN A 34 9.58 -11.74 10.16
C ASN A 34 8.23 -11.96 10.88
N PRO A 35 8.22 -12.17 12.20
CA PRO A 35 6.98 -12.38 12.93
C PRO A 35 6.13 -11.11 13.03
N SER A 36 6.70 -9.91 12.92
CA SER A 36 5.96 -8.65 12.95
C SER A 36 6.54 -7.59 12.00
N LEU A 37 5.71 -6.59 11.67
CA LEU A 37 6.14 -5.40 10.92
C LEU A 37 7.19 -4.60 11.72
N THR A 38 7.02 -4.49 13.04
CA THR A 38 7.94 -3.73 13.89
C THR A 38 9.33 -4.36 13.89
N GLU A 39 9.44 -5.68 13.97
CA GLU A 39 10.74 -6.37 13.89
C GLU A 39 11.42 -6.17 12.54
N LEU A 40 10.66 -6.28 11.43
CA LEU A 40 11.21 -5.99 10.09
C LEU A 40 11.78 -4.56 10.01
N LEU A 41 11.05 -3.59 10.54
CA LEU A 41 11.48 -2.19 10.54
C LEU A 41 12.68 -1.95 11.47
N ASP A 42 12.74 -2.61 12.62
CA ASP A 42 13.88 -2.52 13.55
C ASP A 42 15.18 -3.03 12.90
N ILE A 43 15.11 -4.16 12.19
CA ILE A 43 16.23 -4.70 11.41
C ILE A 43 16.70 -3.68 10.37
N SER A 44 15.78 -3.10 9.60
CA SER A 44 16.12 -2.10 8.57
C SER A 44 16.71 -0.84 9.17
N VAL A 45 16.15 -0.32 10.27
CA VAL A 45 16.66 0.85 10.97
C VAL A 45 18.10 0.64 11.44
N HIS A 46 18.38 -0.49 12.08
CA HIS A 46 19.72 -0.78 12.57
C HIS A 46 20.72 -0.97 11.43
N ARG A 47 20.31 -1.63 10.34
CA ARG A 47 21.14 -1.83 9.16
C ARG A 47 21.49 -0.52 8.44
N TYR A 48 20.54 0.42 8.40
CA TYR A 48 20.64 1.66 7.60
C TYR A 48 20.70 2.93 8.43
N ALA A 49 21.04 2.84 9.72
CA ALA A 49 20.93 3.89 10.74
C ALA A 49 21.36 5.29 10.28
N GLY A 50 22.49 5.40 9.57
CA GLY A 50 23.06 6.67 9.11
C GLY A 50 22.49 7.21 7.79
N ARG A 51 21.62 6.48 7.09
CA ARG A 51 20.98 6.94 5.85
C ARG A 51 19.76 7.79 6.15
N VAL A 52 19.39 8.69 5.24
CA VAL A 52 18.13 9.44 5.32
C VAL A 52 16.97 8.49 5.05
N ALA A 53 16.02 8.41 5.98
CA ALA A 53 14.83 7.56 5.89
C ALA A 53 13.65 8.32 5.27
N VAL A 54 13.39 9.54 5.75
CA VAL A 54 12.29 10.39 5.30
C VAL A 54 12.72 11.84 5.22
N GLU A 55 12.26 12.55 4.19
CA GLU A 55 12.57 13.94 3.93
C GLU A 55 11.34 14.63 3.30
N GLU A 56 10.97 15.79 3.85
CA GLU A 56 9.99 16.71 3.26
C GLU A 56 10.69 17.66 2.30
N ASP A 57 10.04 17.99 1.19
CA ASP A 57 10.51 19.02 0.26
C ASP A 57 10.71 20.38 0.97
N GLY A 58 11.96 20.82 1.07
CA GLY A 58 12.35 22.04 1.78
C GLY A 58 12.12 22.02 3.30
N GLY A 59 11.84 20.84 3.87
CA GLY A 59 11.37 20.67 5.25
C GLY A 59 12.29 19.81 6.12
N ARG A 60 11.67 19.04 7.02
CA ARG A 60 12.40 18.16 7.94
C ARG A 60 12.99 16.97 7.18
N SER A 61 14.15 16.52 7.63
CA SER A 61 14.80 15.30 7.15
C SER A 61 15.33 14.51 8.34
N LEU A 62 15.02 13.22 8.39
CA LEU A 62 15.46 12.33 9.46
C LEU A 62 16.20 11.12 8.89
N THR A 63 17.31 10.76 9.52
CA THR A 63 17.95 9.46 9.30
C THR A 63 17.10 8.33 9.86
N PHE A 64 17.38 7.09 9.46
CA PHE A 64 16.74 5.90 10.06
C PHE A 64 16.85 5.90 11.58
N SER A 65 18.04 6.18 12.13
CA SER A 65 18.24 6.24 13.59
C SER A 65 17.46 7.37 14.26
N GLN A 66 17.37 8.54 13.61
CA GLN A 66 16.63 9.68 14.15
C GLN A 66 15.12 9.43 14.11
N LEU A 67 14.60 8.90 13.00
CA LEU A 67 13.20 8.54 12.83
C LEU A 67 12.78 7.51 13.89
N TRP A 68 13.55 6.44 14.06
CA TRP A 68 13.25 5.40 15.04
C TRP A 68 13.31 5.92 16.48
N THR A 69 14.33 6.70 16.82
CA THR A 69 14.44 7.32 18.15
C THR A 69 13.27 8.25 18.44
N SER A 70 12.86 9.04 17.44
CA SER A 70 11.71 9.94 17.54
C SER A 70 10.42 9.16 17.73
N ALA A 71 10.16 8.16 16.89
CA ALA A 71 8.99 7.29 16.99
C ALA A 71 8.94 6.54 18.33
N ALA A 72 10.06 6.03 18.86
CA ALA A 72 10.11 5.39 20.17
C ALA A 72 9.78 6.36 21.31
N ARG A 73 10.15 7.65 21.20
CA ARG A 73 9.72 8.69 22.16
C ARG A 73 8.23 8.99 22.04
N VAL A 74 7.69 8.97 20.83
CA VAL A 74 6.24 9.08 20.61
C VAL A 74 5.52 7.91 21.29
N ALA A 75 6.01 6.68 21.09
CA ALA A 75 5.50 5.50 21.78
C ALA A 75 5.52 5.66 23.31
N GLY A 76 6.63 6.13 23.87
CA GLY A 76 6.75 6.46 25.29
C GLY A 76 5.71 7.47 25.80
N GLY A 77 5.44 8.49 24.99
CA GLY A 77 4.40 9.47 25.25
C GLY A 77 3.00 8.87 25.20
N LEU A 78 2.73 7.96 24.26
CA LEU A 78 1.48 7.19 24.16
C LEU A 78 1.28 6.30 25.40
N LYS A 79 2.31 5.56 25.84
CA LYS A 79 2.26 4.77 27.08
C LYS A 79 1.94 5.64 28.30
N SER A 80 2.56 6.83 28.38
CA SER A 80 2.31 7.78 29.47
C SER A 80 0.88 8.33 29.47
N LYS A 81 0.21 8.31 28.31
CA LYS A 81 -1.21 8.65 28.15
C LYS A 81 -2.16 7.47 28.35
N GLY A 82 -1.63 6.29 28.67
CA GLY A 82 -2.42 5.10 28.99
C GLY A 82 -2.73 4.18 27.81
N VAL A 83 -2.08 4.35 26.65
CA VAL A 83 -2.24 3.41 25.53
C VAL A 83 -1.67 2.04 25.91
N GLU A 84 -2.47 0.99 25.79
CA GLU A 84 -2.10 -0.40 26.01
C GLU A 84 -1.84 -1.14 24.69
N ILE A 85 -1.31 -2.36 24.78
CA ILE A 85 -1.07 -3.20 23.59
C ILE A 85 -2.43 -3.60 22.99
N GLY A 86 -2.59 -3.46 21.68
CA GLY A 86 -3.84 -3.71 20.94
C GLY A 86 -4.82 -2.54 20.91
N ASP A 87 -4.54 -1.45 21.62
CA ASP A 87 -5.37 -0.25 21.56
C ASP A 87 -5.28 0.42 20.19
N ARG A 88 -6.43 0.89 19.69
CA ARG A 88 -6.48 1.66 18.43
C ARG A 88 -6.13 3.11 18.71
N VAL A 89 -5.22 3.67 17.92
CA VAL A 89 -4.85 5.10 17.99
C VAL A 89 -5.01 5.72 16.61
N ALA A 90 -5.87 6.73 16.52
CA ALA A 90 -6.11 7.43 15.27
C ALA A 90 -4.95 8.36 14.92
N VAL A 91 -4.45 8.27 13.69
CA VAL A 91 -3.40 9.11 13.13
C VAL A 91 -4.04 10.08 12.14
N ARG A 92 -4.29 11.31 12.58
CA ARG A 92 -4.87 12.39 11.78
C ARG A 92 -3.86 13.53 11.65
N GLN A 93 -2.88 13.35 10.76
CA GLN A 93 -1.82 14.33 10.52
C GLN A 93 -1.80 14.71 9.04
N PRO A 94 -1.40 15.95 8.70
CA PRO A 94 -0.99 16.28 7.34
C PRO A 94 0.15 15.36 6.89
N MET A 95 0.24 15.12 5.58
CA MET A 95 1.38 14.40 5.00
C MET A 95 2.70 15.09 5.39
N GLY A 96 3.64 14.32 5.94
CA GLY A 96 4.94 14.82 6.35
C GLY A 96 5.68 13.83 7.27
N VAL A 97 6.89 14.19 7.68
CA VAL A 97 7.72 13.45 8.65
C VAL A 97 6.95 13.16 9.92
N ARG A 98 6.15 14.13 10.40
CA ARG A 98 5.35 13.98 11.62
C ARG A 98 4.31 12.86 11.49
N TRP A 99 3.71 12.68 10.31
CA TRP A 99 2.79 11.57 10.06
C TRP A 99 3.51 10.22 10.22
N VAL A 100 4.72 10.11 9.66
CA VAL A 100 5.54 8.89 9.76
C VAL A 100 5.95 8.61 11.20
N GLU A 101 6.36 9.64 11.95
CA GLU A 101 6.67 9.53 13.38
C GLU A 101 5.44 9.08 14.20
N ALA A 102 4.26 9.61 13.89
CA ALA A 102 3.01 9.24 14.56
C ALA A 102 2.64 7.77 14.29
N PHE A 103 2.65 7.36 13.03
CA PHE A 103 2.34 5.99 12.62
C PHE A 103 3.30 4.98 13.28
N LEU A 104 4.61 5.21 13.16
CA LEU A 104 5.63 4.33 13.78
C LEU A 104 5.55 4.36 15.31
N GLY A 105 5.27 5.53 15.90
CA GLY A 105 5.13 5.65 17.35
C GLY A 105 3.95 4.85 17.90
N VAL A 106 2.84 4.77 17.17
CA VAL A 106 1.71 3.90 17.54
C VAL A 106 2.11 2.43 17.47
N LEU A 107 2.74 1.99 16.37
CA LEU A 107 3.24 0.61 16.25
C LEU A 107 4.20 0.25 17.39
N LEU A 108 5.16 1.12 17.68
CA LEU A 108 6.16 0.90 18.74
C LEU A 108 5.55 0.94 20.15
N ALA A 109 4.35 1.50 20.33
CA ALA A 109 3.62 1.44 21.59
C ALA A 109 2.88 0.10 21.79
N GLY A 110 2.89 -0.79 20.77
CA GLY A 110 2.05 -1.97 20.66
C GLY A 110 0.61 -1.64 20.26
N GLY A 111 0.34 -0.41 19.83
CA GLY A 111 -0.98 0.03 19.40
C GLY A 111 -1.25 -0.28 17.93
N VAL A 112 -2.52 -0.22 17.54
CA VAL A 112 -2.99 -0.39 16.16
C VAL A 112 -3.27 0.99 15.57
N PRO A 113 -2.47 1.47 14.59
CA PRO A 113 -2.73 2.73 13.91
C PRO A 113 -4.06 2.68 13.14
N VAL A 114 -4.85 3.74 13.26
CA VAL A 114 -6.04 3.97 12.44
C VAL A 114 -5.80 5.22 11.59
N GLY A 115 -5.58 5.04 10.29
CA GLY A 115 -5.31 6.16 9.38
C GLY A 115 -6.56 7.01 9.16
N VAL A 116 -6.51 8.29 9.50
CA VAL A 116 -7.64 9.23 9.29
C VAL A 116 -7.17 10.40 8.43
N SER A 117 -7.89 10.64 7.33
CA SER A 117 -7.59 11.78 6.47
C SER A 117 -7.79 13.10 7.23
N PRO A 118 -6.82 14.03 7.21
CA PRO A 118 -7.02 15.36 7.79
C PRO A 118 -8.06 16.20 7.02
N ALA A 119 -8.39 15.80 5.78
CA ALA A 119 -9.43 16.44 4.97
C ALA A 119 -10.85 15.92 5.31
N LEU A 120 -10.95 14.86 6.12
CA LEU A 120 -12.24 14.32 6.56
C LEU A 120 -12.90 15.30 7.54
N ASP A 121 -14.19 15.56 7.34
CA ASP A 121 -14.96 16.41 8.24
C ASP A 121 -15.12 15.79 9.64
N ASP A 122 -15.51 16.61 10.61
CA ASP A 122 -15.59 16.18 12.02
C ASP A 122 -16.63 15.09 12.25
N ALA A 123 -17.72 15.08 11.48
CA ALA A 123 -18.79 14.09 11.63
C ALA A 123 -18.30 12.70 11.19
N ARG A 124 -17.71 12.62 9.99
CA ARG A 124 -17.13 11.39 9.46
C ARG A 124 -15.89 10.95 10.23
N THR A 125 -15.10 11.89 10.75
CA THR A 125 -14.01 11.59 11.69
C THR A 125 -14.57 10.94 12.95
N GLY A 126 -15.64 11.49 13.53
CA GLY A 126 -16.32 10.91 14.70
C GLY A 126 -16.85 9.49 14.45
N GLU A 127 -17.38 9.21 13.26
CA GLU A 127 -17.81 7.86 12.87
C GLU A 127 -16.64 6.86 12.87
N VAL A 128 -15.50 7.22 12.27
CA VAL A 128 -14.30 6.36 12.25
C VAL A 128 -13.76 6.13 13.66
N LEU A 129 -13.64 7.18 14.48
CA LEU A 129 -13.12 7.07 15.85
C LEU A 129 -14.01 6.19 16.74
N ALA A 130 -15.33 6.32 16.59
CA ALA A 130 -16.30 5.54 17.35
C ALA A 130 -16.29 4.06 16.92
N ASP A 131 -16.29 3.79 15.62
CA ASP A 131 -16.29 2.42 15.09
C ASP A 131 -14.98 1.68 15.38
N SER A 132 -13.84 2.38 15.25
CA SER A 132 -12.52 1.81 15.52
C SER A 132 -12.25 1.69 17.02
N GLU A 133 -13.08 2.32 17.86
CA GLU A 133 -12.88 2.46 19.30
C GLU A 133 -11.49 3.04 19.62
N SER A 134 -11.09 4.10 18.90
CA SER A 134 -9.79 4.74 19.10
C SER A 134 -9.71 5.35 20.51
N VAL A 135 -8.72 4.94 21.30
CA VAL A 135 -8.52 5.45 22.67
C VAL A 135 -7.89 6.84 22.68
N LEU A 136 -7.20 7.20 21.60
CA LEU A 136 -6.54 8.48 21.41
C LEU A 136 -6.53 8.87 19.94
N ILE A 137 -6.53 10.17 19.67
CA ILE A 137 -6.25 10.76 18.37
C ILE A 137 -4.97 11.58 18.41
N LEU A 138 -4.09 11.36 17.42
CA LEU A 138 -2.90 12.14 17.15
C LEU A 138 -3.21 13.19 16.08
N ASP A 139 -3.71 14.34 16.51
CA ASP A 139 -4.08 15.49 15.67
C ASP A 139 -3.34 16.74 16.19
N GLY A 140 -2.23 17.09 15.55
CA GLY A 140 -1.31 18.14 15.99
C GLY A 140 -0.02 17.62 16.63
N GLU A 141 0.41 18.20 17.76
CA GLU A 141 1.67 17.84 18.41
C GLU A 141 1.67 16.40 18.93
N LEU A 142 2.79 15.70 18.70
CA LEU A 142 2.93 14.31 19.12
C LEU A 142 3.29 14.24 20.61
N PRO A 143 2.74 13.29 21.36
CA PRO A 143 3.15 13.09 22.75
C PRO A 143 4.61 12.63 22.77
N GLU A 144 5.42 13.14 23.69
CA GLU A 144 6.80 12.67 23.88
C GLU A 144 6.97 12.12 25.30
N GLY A 145 7.69 11.01 25.42
CA GLY A 145 8.00 10.38 26.70
C GLY A 145 9.34 9.64 26.69
N ILE A 146 9.56 8.84 27.74
CA ILE A 146 10.70 7.92 27.80
C ILE A 146 10.52 6.88 26.71
N SER A 147 11.54 6.69 25.86
CA SER A 147 11.48 5.78 24.71
C SER A 147 10.94 4.40 25.09
N PHE A 148 10.00 3.91 24.29
CA PHE A 148 9.37 2.60 24.44
C PHE A 148 9.33 1.91 23.07
N ILE A 149 9.55 0.60 23.07
CA ILE A 149 9.52 -0.26 21.89
C ILE A 149 8.84 -1.56 22.32
N ASP A 150 7.73 -1.87 21.67
CA ASP A 150 7.14 -3.20 21.61
C ASP A 150 7.49 -3.83 20.26
N ASP A 151 8.07 -5.03 20.27
CA ASP A 151 8.56 -5.69 19.06
C ASP A 151 7.42 -6.36 18.25
N GLY A 152 6.17 -6.29 18.71
CA GLY A 152 5.07 -7.12 18.22
C GLY A 152 5.28 -8.60 18.52
N ALA A 153 4.25 -9.43 18.33
CA ALA A 153 4.33 -10.83 18.75
C ALA A 153 4.09 -11.86 17.63
N SER A 154 3.24 -11.58 16.64
CA SER A 154 2.78 -12.63 15.72
C SER A 154 2.35 -12.14 14.32
N PRO A 155 2.54 -12.97 13.27
CA PRO A 155 2.02 -12.71 11.93
C PRO A 155 0.49 -12.52 11.90
N ASP A 156 -0.23 -13.17 12.81
CA ASP A 156 -1.69 -13.16 12.87
C ASP A 156 -2.28 -11.93 13.58
N GLU A 157 -1.45 -11.15 14.27
CA GLU A 157 -1.85 -10.00 15.05
C GLU A 157 -2.23 -8.81 14.15
N LEU A 158 -3.29 -8.10 14.54
CA LEU A 158 -3.76 -6.89 13.86
C LEU A 158 -2.70 -5.79 13.99
N VAL A 159 -2.24 -5.25 12.87
CA VAL A 159 -1.20 -4.20 12.83
C VAL A 159 -1.70 -2.88 12.26
N LEU A 160 -2.85 -2.89 11.58
CA LEU A 160 -3.42 -1.70 10.95
C LEU A 160 -4.93 -1.86 10.77
N LEU A 161 -5.69 -0.80 11.10
CA LEU A 161 -7.06 -0.64 10.64
C LEU A 161 -7.10 0.46 9.59
N SER A 162 -7.51 0.10 8.38
CA SER A 162 -7.64 1.05 7.27
C SER A 162 -9.11 1.23 6.91
N TYR A 163 -9.62 2.45 7.07
CA TYR A 163 -11.03 2.74 6.82
C TYR A 163 -11.27 3.11 5.35
N THR A 164 -12.24 2.45 4.73
CA THR A 164 -12.72 2.79 3.40
C THR A 164 -13.93 3.73 3.49
N PRO A 165 -13.90 4.91 2.85
CA PRO A 165 -15.06 5.77 2.78
C PRO A 165 -16.12 5.18 1.83
N GLY A 166 -17.31 4.87 2.36
CA GLY A 166 -18.49 4.58 1.55
C GLY A 166 -19.26 5.89 1.25
N PRO A 167 -19.71 6.13 0.01
CA PRO A 167 -20.43 7.38 -0.34
C PRO A 167 -21.74 7.57 0.46
N SER A 168 -22.36 6.49 0.93
CA SER A 168 -23.64 6.50 1.65
C SER A 168 -23.71 5.56 2.86
N GLU A 169 -22.65 4.79 3.11
CA GLU A 169 -22.57 3.85 4.24
C GLU A 169 -21.65 4.39 5.34
N SER A 170 -21.82 3.89 6.57
CA SER A 170 -20.85 4.10 7.63
C SER A 170 -19.50 3.53 7.19
N PRO A 171 -18.39 4.22 7.50
CA PRO A 171 -17.07 3.78 7.06
C PRO A 171 -16.74 2.39 7.63
N LYS A 172 -16.09 1.55 6.83
CA LYS A 172 -15.77 0.15 7.16
C LYS A 172 -14.27 0.04 7.44
N GLY A 173 -13.89 -0.44 8.63
CA GLY A 173 -12.49 -0.66 8.99
C GLY A 173 -12.01 -2.01 8.50
N VAL A 174 -11.06 -2.04 7.55
CA VAL A 174 -10.43 -3.28 7.07
C VAL A 174 -9.36 -3.72 8.06
N GLU A 175 -9.43 -4.98 8.50
CA GLU A 175 -8.47 -5.58 9.42
C GLU A 175 -7.23 -6.07 8.65
N LEU A 176 -6.06 -5.50 8.95
CA LEU A 176 -4.81 -5.89 8.32
C LEU A 176 -3.84 -6.42 9.36
N SER A 177 -3.49 -7.70 9.23
CA SER A 177 -2.53 -8.38 10.10
C SER A 177 -1.09 -8.10 9.70
N ASN A 178 -0.14 -8.41 10.60
CA ASN A 178 1.29 -8.38 10.29
C ASN A 178 1.60 -9.15 8.99
N GLU A 179 1.06 -10.36 8.83
CA GLU A 179 1.28 -11.16 7.63
C GLU A 179 0.77 -10.48 6.36
N ASN A 180 -0.38 -9.80 6.41
CA ASN A 180 -0.92 -9.08 5.26
C ASN A 180 0.06 -8.01 4.80
N VAL A 181 0.54 -7.18 5.73
CA VAL A 181 1.44 -6.06 5.41
C VAL A 181 2.82 -6.59 4.97
N LEU A 182 3.39 -7.54 5.71
CA LEU A 182 4.70 -8.14 5.40
C LEU A 182 4.72 -8.84 4.05
N SER A 183 3.70 -9.64 3.76
CA SER A 183 3.57 -10.33 2.47
C SER A 183 3.42 -9.34 1.31
N THR A 184 2.69 -8.24 1.53
CA THR A 184 2.51 -7.22 0.50
C THR A 184 3.80 -6.46 0.24
N ILE A 185 4.58 -6.12 1.29
CA ILE A 185 5.91 -5.54 1.15
C ILE A 185 6.81 -6.46 0.32
N GLU A 186 6.93 -7.74 0.67
CA GLU A 186 7.74 -8.70 -0.09
C GLU A 186 7.31 -8.80 -1.56
N SER A 187 5.99 -8.83 -1.80
CA SER A 187 5.42 -8.87 -3.14
C SER A 187 5.83 -7.67 -3.97
N VAL A 188 5.70 -6.47 -3.40
CA VAL A 188 6.04 -5.22 -4.08
C VAL A 188 7.53 -5.13 -4.35
N LEU A 189 8.37 -5.48 -3.37
CA LEU A 189 9.83 -5.45 -3.51
C LEU A 189 10.30 -6.40 -4.61
N HIS A 190 9.77 -7.63 -4.62
CA HIS A 190 10.08 -8.62 -5.64
C HIS A 190 9.63 -8.17 -7.03
N ALA A 191 8.38 -7.72 -7.16
CA ALA A 191 7.82 -7.31 -8.46
C ALA A 191 8.51 -6.08 -9.06
N ARG A 192 8.94 -5.12 -8.23
CA ARG A 192 9.68 -3.92 -8.68
C ARG A 192 11.17 -4.19 -8.92
N GLY A 193 11.71 -5.26 -8.33
CA GLY A 193 13.13 -5.60 -8.39
C GLY A 193 14.01 -4.58 -7.68
N PHE A 194 13.54 -4.02 -6.56
CA PHE A 194 14.32 -3.08 -5.75
C PHE A 194 15.48 -3.79 -5.07
N SER A 195 16.68 -3.25 -5.22
CA SER A 195 17.86 -3.77 -4.52
C SER A 195 17.97 -3.19 -3.12
N SER A 196 18.71 -3.88 -2.24
CA SER A 196 19.03 -3.41 -0.88
C SER A 196 20.12 -2.33 -0.84
N GLU A 197 20.49 -1.75 -1.99
CA GLU A 197 21.51 -0.70 -2.08
C GLU A 197 20.98 0.67 -1.66
N GLY A 198 19.65 0.81 -1.50
CA GLY A 198 18.96 2.06 -1.21
C GLY A 198 18.56 2.80 -2.48
N LEU A 199 17.44 3.51 -2.41
CA LEU A 199 16.86 4.32 -3.48
C LEU A 199 16.23 5.57 -2.88
N ARG A 200 16.04 6.62 -3.68
CA ARG A 200 15.23 7.78 -3.28
C ARG A 200 13.89 7.71 -4.00
N ASN A 201 12.80 7.51 -3.25
CA ASN A 201 11.44 7.45 -3.79
C ASN A 201 10.72 8.77 -3.53
N LEU A 202 10.37 9.50 -4.58
CA LEU A 202 9.56 10.70 -4.51
C LEU A 202 8.08 10.34 -4.57
N LEU A 203 7.38 10.48 -3.45
CA LEU A 203 5.94 10.33 -3.36
C LEU A 203 5.32 11.72 -3.49
N VAL A 204 4.54 11.91 -4.55
CA VAL A 204 3.85 13.18 -4.84
C VAL A 204 2.40 13.11 -4.40
N GLU A 205 2.01 14.02 -3.52
CA GLU A 205 0.70 14.06 -2.87
C GLU A 205 0.22 12.70 -2.30
N PRO A 206 1.07 11.89 -1.64
CA PRO A 206 0.63 10.62 -1.10
C PRO A 206 -0.44 10.80 -0.02
N GLU A 207 -1.51 10.03 -0.15
CA GLU A 207 -2.53 9.87 0.86
C GLU A 207 -2.05 8.83 1.89
N LEU A 208 -1.11 9.21 2.77
CA LEU A 208 -0.42 8.29 3.69
C LEU A 208 -1.36 7.47 4.60
N HIS A 209 -2.58 7.95 4.85
CA HIS A 209 -3.60 7.25 5.62
C HIS A 209 -4.20 6.03 4.89
N THR A 210 -4.00 5.93 3.57
CA THR A 210 -4.42 4.78 2.75
C THR A 210 -3.35 3.69 2.78
N VAL A 211 -3.78 2.43 2.78
CA VAL A 211 -2.84 1.30 2.84
C VAL A 211 -1.91 1.22 1.62
N GLY A 212 -2.37 1.63 0.43
CA GLY A 212 -1.55 1.63 -0.78
C GLY A 212 -0.32 2.53 -0.65
N SER A 213 -0.51 3.81 -0.31
CA SER A 213 0.61 4.74 -0.08
C SER A 213 1.46 4.34 1.12
N LEU A 214 0.86 3.77 2.17
CA LEU A 214 1.60 3.28 3.32
C LEU A 214 2.54 2.11 2.94
N VAL A 215 2.08 1.14 2.17
CA VAL A 215 2.92 0.02 1.70
C VAL A 215 4.05 0.52 0.80
N GLU A 216 3.82 1.53 -0.03
CA GLU A 216 4.88 2.17 -0.83
C GLU A 216 5.96 2.83 0.03
N LEU A 217 5.53 3.54 1.09
CA LEU A 217 6.41 4.13 2.09
C LEU A 217 7.21 3.05 2.82
N LEU A 218 6.54 2.03 3.35
CA LEU A 218 7.17 0.95 4.12
C LEU A 218 8.16 0.15 3.26
N SER A 219 7.79 -0.19 2.03
CA SER A 219 8.66 -0.91 1.10
C SER A 219 9.95 -0.12 0.81
N THR A 220 9.84 1.22 0.70
CA THR A 220 11.01 2.10 0.53
C THR A 220 11.92 2.07 1.76
N LEU A 221 11.35 2.13 2.97
CA LEU A 221 12.12 2.08 4.21
C LEU A 221 12.81 0.72 4.41
N VAL A 222 12.13 -0.38 4.10
CA VAL A 222 12.64 -1.74 4.31
C VAL A 222 13.95 -1.99 3.54
N VAL A 223 14.08 -1.47 2.32
CA VAL A 223 15.32 -1.59 1.51
C VAL A 223 16.37 -0.52 1.82
N GLY A 224 16.20 0.25 2.89
CA GLY A 224 17.12 1.32 3.27
C GLY A 224 17.09 2.53 2.32
N GLY A 225 15.95 2.73 1.66
CA GLY A 225 15.68 3.88 0.80
C GLY A 225 15.22 5.11 1.56
N THR A 226 15.24 6.25 0.89
CA THR A 226 14.70 7.52 1.38
C THR A 226 13.33 7.77 0.77
N VAL A 227 12.34 8.02 1.62
CA VAL A 227 11.01 8.50 1.27
C VAL A 227 11.05 10.02 1.17
N LEU A 228 10.86 10.57 -0.02
CA LEU A 228 10.76 12.00 -0.26
C LEU A 228 9.29 12.38 -0.41
N LEU A 229 8.79 13.25 0.47
CA LEU A 229 7.40 13.68 0.49
C LEU A 229 7.29 15.08 -0.10
N THR A 230 6.44 15.25 -1.13
CA THR A 230 6.11 16.57 -1.67
C THR A 230 4.62 16.70 -1.94
N GLY A 231 4.06 17.86 -1.62
CA GLY A 231 2.70 18.23 -2.02
C GLY A 231 2.66 19.00 -3.34
N SER A 232 3.83 19.30 -3.91
CA SER A 232 3.91 20.03 -5.18
C SER A 232 3.65 19.09 -6.35
N THR A 233 2.65 19.40 -7.16
CA THR A 233 2.41 18.71 -8.44
C THR A 233 3.19 19.31 -9.61
N ASP A 234 3.95 20.38 -9.36
CA ASP A 234 4.77 21.01 -10.39
C ASP A 234 6.05 20.20 -10.59
N ALA A 235 6.17 19.55 -11.74
CA ALA A 235 7.31 18.71 -12.05
C ALA A 235 8.65 19.48 -12.07
N ALA A 236 8.64 20.82 -12.23
CA ALA A 236 9.85 21.61 -12.09
C ALA A 236 10.43 21.53 -10.67
N SER A 237 9.59 21.46 -9.63
CA SER A 237 10.01 21.32 -8.23
C SER A 237 10.64 19.96 -7.93
N TRP A 238 10.26 18.92 -8.68
CA TRP A 238 10.82 17.58 -8.51
C TRP A 238 12.26 17.50 -9.02
N ARG A 239 12.70 18.45 -9.87
CA ARG A 239 14.07 18.47 -10.38
C ARG A 239 15.06 18.79 -9.27
N GLY A 240 16.10 17.96 -9.14
CA GLY A 240 17.16 18.17 -8.15
C GLY A 240 16.93 17.46 -6.82
N THR A 241 15.76 16.83 -6.63
CA THR A 241 15.47 15.95 -5.47
C THR A 241 16.37 14.71 -5.43
N GLY A 242 16.98 14.36 -6.56
CA GLY A 242 17.81 13.15 -6.69
C GLY A 242 17.00 11.85 -6.66
N ALA A 243 15.69 11.91 -6.92
CA ALA A 243 14.81 10.75 -6.90
C ALA A 243 15.19 9.72 -7.98
N ASP A 244 15.22 8.45 -7.57
CA ASP A 244 15.36 7.28 -8.45
C ASP A 244 13.98 6.77 -8.92
N VAL A 245 12.99 6.87 -8.04
CA VAL A 245 11.60 6.45 -8.24
C VAL A 245 10.69 7.67 -8.13
N LEU A 246 9.73 7.79 -9.03
CA LEU A 246 8.62 8.74 -8.92
C LEU A 246 7.32 7.95 -8.73
N THR A 247 6.67 8.16 -7.60
CA THR A 247 5.42 7.53 -7.24
C THR A 247 4.33 8.58 -7.14
N ALA A 248 3.30 8.47 -7.98
CA ALA A 248 2.15 9.38 -7.93
C ALA A 248 0.92 8.77 -8.61
N ALA A 249 -0.26 9.31 -8.32
CA ALA A 249 -1.47 8.93 -9.03
C ALA A 249 -1.35 9.21 -10.55
N PRO A 250 -1.94 8.38 -11.42
CA PRO A 250 -1.89 8.56 -12.87
C PRO A 250 -2.21 9.98 -13.35
N ALA A 251 -3.25 10.60 -12.79
CA ALA A 251 -3.67 11.95 -13.16
C ALA A 251 -2.61 13.01 -12.83
N VAL A 252 -1.87 12.84 -11.73
CA VAL A 252 -0.78 13.75 -11.34
C VAL A 252 0.39 13.60 -12.31
N LEU A 253 0.79 12.36 -12.63
CA LEU A 253 1.85 12.09 -13.60
C LEU A 253 1.52 12.65 -14.98
N LEU A 254 0.31 12.40 -15.49
CA LEU A 254 -0.12 12.86 -16.81
C LEU A 254 -0.14 14.39 -16.89
N ARG A 255 -0.73 15.05 -15.90
CA ARG A 255 -0.74 16.53 -15.81
C ARG A 255 0.68 17.11 -15.76
N ALA A 256 1.57 16.48 -15.01
CA ALA A 256 2.95 16.90 -14.87
C ALA A 256 3.73 16.82 -16.20
N VAL A 257 3.53 15.76 -16.97
CA VAL A 257 4.22 15.57 -18.26
C VAL A 257 3.56 16.34 -19.41
N GLU A 258 2.28 16.68 -19.32
CA GLU A 258 1.58 17.55 -20.28
C GLU A 258 2.17 18.97 -20.25
N ASN A 259 2.50 19.48 -19.07
CA ASN A 259 2.93 20.86 -18.86
C ASN A 259 4.45 21.06 -18.82
N SER A 260 5.24 19.97 -18.82
CA SER A 260 6.69 20.07 -18.73
C SER A 260 7.43 18.80 -19.19
N ARG A 261 8.61 18.96 -19.82
CA ARG A 261 9.49 17.84 -20.19
C ARG A 261 10.44 17.48 -19.05
N VAL A 262 9.93 16.91 -17.96
CA VAL A 262 10.80 16.42 -16.88
C VAL A 262 11.17 14.97 -17.16
N THR A 263 12.36 14.76 -17.69
CA THR A 263 12.92 13.42 -17.97
C THR A 263 14.04 13.05 -17.00
N SER A 264 14.40 13.96 -16.09
CA SER A 264 15.44 13.79 -15.06
C SER A 264 15.15 14.62 -13.81
N PHE A 265 15.48 14.07 -12.64
CA PHE A 265 15.38 14.73 -11.33
C PHE A 265 16.75 15.17 -10.78
N GLY A 266 17.62 15.66 -11.66
CA GLY A 266 18.98 16.10 -11.35
C GLY A 266 19.96 15.72 -12.47
N ARG A 267 21.15 15.23 -12.12
CA ARG A 267 22.13 14.69 -13.10
C ARG A 267 21.82 13.28 -13.57
N ARG A 268 20.85 12.59 -12.95
CA ARG A 268 20.49 11.20 -13.23
C ARG A 268 19.07 11.11 -13.81
N ALA A 269 18.89 10.15 -14.71
CA ALA A 269 17.58 9.79 -15.23
C ALA A 269 16.75 9.08 -14.16
N VAL A 270 15.44 9.27 -14.21
CA VAL A 270 14.49 8.51 -13.40
C VAL A 270 14.55 7.05 -13.82
N ARG A 271 14.62 6.14 -12.84
CA ARG A 271 14.78 4.71 -13.08
C ARG A 271 13.45 3.96 -12.99
N TRP A 272 12.51 4.44 -12.19
CA TRP A 272 11.19 3.86 -12.04
C TRP A 272 10.09 4.91 -12.00
N ILE A 273 8.97 4.60 -12.63
CA ILE A 273 7.71 5.36 -12.55
C ILE A 273 6.65 4.43 -11.99
N ASP A 274 6.21 4.70 -10.77
CA ASP A 274 5.26 3.88 -10.03
C ASP A 274 3.92 4.62 -9.93
N TYR A 275 2.84 3.92 -10.21
CA TYR A 275 1.49 4.45 -10.13
C TYR A 275 0.50 3.33 -9.91
N SER A 276 -0.60 3.62 -9.21
CA SER A 276 -1.65 2.64 -8.93
C SER A 276 -3.01 3.16 -9.39
N GLY A 277 -3.85 2.29 -9.96
CA GLY A 277 -5.19 2.68 -10.42
C GLY A 277 -5.85 1.73 -11.42
N SER A 278 -6.88 2.22 -12.12
CA SER A 278 -7.75 1.45 -13.03
C SER A 278 -7.17 1.19 -14.43
N GLY A 279 -5.85 1.26 -14.60
CA GLY A 279 -5.19 1.15 -15.90
C GLY A 279 -5.05 2.48 -16.66
N LEU A 280 -4.12 2.50 -17.62
CA LEU A 280 -3.88 3.63 -18.51
C LEU A 280 -4.32 3.32 -19.93
N SER A 281 -4.81 4.33 -20.65
CA SER A 281 -5.02 4.22 -22.10
C SER A 281 -3.69 4.01 -22.83
N LEU A 282 -3.75 3.53 -24.08
CA LEU A 282 -2.56 3.36 -24.91
C LEU A 282 -1.82 4.70 -25.10
N GLU A 283 -2.56 5.78 -25.34
CA GLU A 283 -2.00 7.12 -25.53
C GLU A 283 -1.30 7.64 -24.26
N GLN A 284 -1.93 7.47 -23.09
CA GLN A 284 -1.36 7.84 -21.80
C GLN A 284 -0.09 7.04 -21.49
N SER A 285 -0.12 5.73 -21.74
CA SER A 285 1.05 4.85 -21.56
C SER A 285 2.20 5.27 -22.48
N GLN A 286 1.91 5.58 -23.74
CA GLN A 286 2.91 6.08 -24.68
C GLN A 286 3.45 7.46 -24.27
N LEU A 287 2.60 8.34 -23.75
CA LEU A 287 3.02 9.67 -23.27
C LEU A 287 4.03 9.55 -22.13
N LEU A 288 3.71 8.79 -21.08
CA LEU A 288 4.62 8.58 -19.95
C LEU A 288 5.93 7.94 -20.38
N ARG A 289 5.89 6.92 -21.25
CA ARG A 289 7.11 6.27 -21.77
C ARG A 289 7.97 7.16 -22.65
N ARG A 290 7.36 8.04 -23.45
CA ARG A 290 8.12 9.04 -24.23
C ARG A 290 8.81 10.05 -23.32
N THR A 291 8.20 10.39 -22.20
CA THR A 291 8.78 11.32 -21.22
C THR A 291 9.85 10.64 -20.37
N PHE A 292 9.65 9.38 -19.96
CA PHE A 292 10.58 8.61 -19.14
C PHE A 292 11.10 7.35 -19.85
N PRO A 293 11.81 7.48 -20.99
CA PRO A 293 12.13 6.33 -21.84
C PRO A 293 13.14 5.34 -21.23
N ALA A 294 13.86 5.76 -20.18
CA ALA A 294 14.81 4.92 -19.45
C ALA A 294 14.21 4.31 -18.18
N ALA A 295 13.00 4.72 -17.78
CA ALA A 295 12.38 4.24 -16.57
C ALA A 295 11.59 2.96 -16.82
N ARG A 296 11.63 2.05 -15.86
CA ARG A 296 10.67 0.94 -15.79
C ARG A 296 9.36 1.47 -15.24
N HIS A 297 8.25 1.13 -15.86
CA HIS A 297 6.93 1.54 -15.38
C HIS A 297 6.30 0.40 -14.58
N PHE A 298 5.80 0.73 -13.40
CA PHE A 298 5.06 -0.20 -12.55
C PHE A 298 3.66 0.34 -12.32
N LEU A 299 2.67 -0.27 -12.99
CA LEU A 299 1.26 -0.03 -12.69
C LEU A 299 0.80 -1.09 -11.69
N GLY A 300 0.40 -0.66 -10.49
CA GLY A 300 -0.26 -1.51 -9.50
C GLY A 300 -1.77 -1.38 -9.51
N TRP A 301 -2.45 -2.43 -9.08
CA TRP A 301 -3.84 -2.38 -8.63
C TRP A 301 -3.96 -3.13 -7.32
N GLY A 302 -4.82 -2.60 -6.45
CA GLY A 302 -5.20 -3.19 -5.19
C GLY A 302 -6.38 -2.45 -4.58
N MET A 303 -6.98 -3.07 -3.59
CA MET A 303 -8.01 -2.49 -2.73
C MET A 303 -7.50 -2.47 -1.29
N THR A 304 -8.22 -1.80 -0.40
CA THR A 304 -7.85 -1.81 1.02
C THR A 304 -7.83 -3.24 1.57
N GLU A 305 -8.79 -4.06 1.15
CA GLU A 305 -8.95 -5.48 1.47
C GLU A 305 -7.85 -6.37 0.89
N THR A 306 -7.12 -5.93 -0.13
CA THR A 306 -5.93 -6.61 -0.65
C THR A 306 -4.64 -5.99 -0.10
N CYS A 307 -4.72 -5.25 1.00
CA CYS A 307 -3.59 -4.51 1.58
C CYS A 307 -2.92 -3.54 0.57
N GLY A 308 -3.69 -2.98 -0.35
CA GLY A 308 -3.25 -1.97 -1.30
C GLY A 308 -2.55 -2.49 -2.55
N ALA A 309 -2.33 -3.80 -2.69
CA ALA A 309 -1.78 -4.39 -3.92
C ALA A 309 -2.29 -5.81 -4.19
N GLY A 310 -2.33 -6.22 -5.46
CA GLY A 310 -2.72 -7.58 -5.83
C GLY A 310 -2.47 -7.92 -7.29
N LEU A 311 -2.55 -6.93 -8.17
CA LEU A 311 -2.25 -7.06 -9.59
C LEU A 311 -1.18 -6.03 -9.99
N ALA A 312 -0.33 -6.40 -10.95
CA ALA A 312 0.63 -5.48 -11.52
C ALA A 312 0.79 -5.72 -13.02
N LEU A 313 0.93 -4.64 -13.80
CA LEU A 313 1.20 -4.73 -15.24
C LEU A 313 2.71 -4.84 -15.48
N PRO A 314 3.21 -5.95 -16.05
CA PRO A 314 4.60 -6.05 -16.46
C PRO A 314 4.97 -4.91 -17.42
N ASP A 315 6.11 -4.27 -17.17
CA ASP A 315 6.59 -3.12 -17.94
C ASP A 315 6.63 -3.42 -19.46
N GLU A 316 7.12 -4.61 -19.83
CA GLU A 316 7.20 -5.07 -21.23
C GLU A 316 5.83 -5.28 -21.90
N CYS A 317 4.76 -5.44 -21.11
CA CYS A 317 3.39 -5.68 -21.60
C CYS A 317 2.53 -4.41 -21.64
N ALA A 318 3.00 -3.28 -21.09
CA ALA A 318 2.12 -2.13 -20.88
C ALA A 318 1.51 -1.54 -22.16
N LEU A 319 2.21 -1.65 -23.30
CA LEU A 319 1.70 -1.16 -24.60
C LEU A 319 0.78 -2.17 -25.28
N THR A 320 1.08 -3.47 -25.18
CA THR A 320 0.27 -4.53 -25.79
C THR A 320 -1.01 -4.80 -25.00
N HIS A 321 -0.98 -4.56 -23.69
CA HIS A 321 -2.10 -4.75 -22.77
C HIS A 321 -2.58 -3.43 -22.16
N ALA A 322 -2.51 -2.33 -22.91
CA ALA A 322 -3.03 -1.03 -22.46
C ALA A 322 -4.50 -1.15 -22.00
N GLY A 323 -4.82 -0.49 -20.88
CA GLY A 323 -6.11 -0.60 -20.17
C GLY A 323 -6.22 -1.81 -19.23
N SER A 324 -5.23 -2.70 -19.18
CA SER A 324 -5.14 -3.75 -18.16
C SER A 324 -4.59 -3.21 -16.85
N VAL A 325 -5.07 -3.76 -15.74
CA VAL A 325 -4.48 -3.61 -14.40
C VAL A 325 -3.41 -4.67 -14.09
N GLY A 326 -3.13 -5.53 -15.07
CA GLY A 326 -2.04 -6.49 -15.05
C GLY A 326 -2.43 -7.90 -14.63
N VAL A 327 -1.46 -8.62 -14.07
CA VAL A 327 -1.58 -10.03 -13.65
C VAL A 327 -1.37 -10.13 -12.14
N ALA A 328 -1.88 -11.21 -11.54
CA ALA A 328 -1.69 -11.48 -10.12
C ALA A 328 -0.21 -11.76 -9.79
N PHE A 329 0.27 -11.20 -8.68
CA PHE A 329 1.65 -11.38 -8.21
C PHE A 329 1.70 -11.61 -6.70
N GLY A 330 2.85 -12.10 -6.21
CA GLY A 330 3.11 -12.16 -4.77
C GLY A 330 2.21 -13.11 -3.97
N GLY A 331 1.80 -14.22 -4.59
CA GLY A 331 0.87 -15.18 -3.99
C GLY A 331 -0.60 -14.79 -4.07
N MET A 332 -0.92 -13.67 -4.73
CA MET A 332 -2.29 -13.38 -5.12
C MET A 332 -2.78 -14.39 -6.16
N GLU A 333 -3.97 -14.92 -5.93
CA GLU A 333 -4.75 -15.75 -6.83
C GLU A 333 -6.02 -14.97 -7.19
N VAL A 334 -6.49 -15.13 -8.43
CA VAL A 334 -7.72 -14.50 -8.90
C VAL A 334 -8.67 -15.50 -9.53
N ALA A 335 -9.96 -15.19 -9.45
CA ALA A 335 -11.01 -15.95 -10.10
C ALA A 335 -12.10 -15.00 -10.64
N LEU A 336 -12.91 -15.51 -11.56
CA LEU A 336 -14.13 -14.86 -12.02
C LEU A 336 -15.35 -15.63 -11.53
N LEU A 337 -16.32 -14.91 -10.99
CA LEU A 337 -17.62 -15.45 -10.62
C LEU A 337 -18.72 -14.84 -11.49
N GLY A 338 -19.58 -15.69 -12.05
CA GLY A 338 -20.75 -15.23 -12.80
C GLY A 338 -21.18 -16.16 -13.93
N PRO A 339 -22.26 -15.82 -14.64
CA PRO A 339 -22.76 -16.62 -15.76
C PRO A 339 -21.80 -16.64 -16.97
N ASP A 340 -20.98 -15.59 -17.13
CA ASP A 340 -20.04 -15.42 -18.23
C ASP A 340 -18.58 -15.67 -17.82
N ALA A 341 -18.33 -16.18 -16.59
CA ALA A 341 -16.97 -16.40 -16.10
C ALA A 341 -16.20 -17.36 -17.01
N GLY A 342 -16.86 -18.39 -17.56
CA GLY A 342 -16.27 -19.30 -18.56
C GLY A 342 -15.94 -18.66 -19.91
N ARG A 343 -16.38 -17.41 -20.16
CA ARG A 343 -16.02 -16.57 -21.31
C ARG A 343 -14.98 -15.50 -20.93
N GLY A 344 -14.49 -15.52 -19.70
CA GLY A 344 -13.53 -14.56 -19.17
C GLY A 344 -14.15 -13.25 -18.69
N VAL A 345 -15.44 -13.20 -18.36
CA VAL A 345 -16.08 -11.99 -17.78
C VAL A 345 -16.89 -12.34 -16.53
N GLY A 346 -16.68 -11.62 -15.43
CA GLY A 346 -17.44 -11.83 -14.20
C GLY A 346 -16.98 -10.90 -13.08
N GLU A 347 -17.51 -11.11 -11.89
CA GLU A 347 -16.99 -10.50 -10.67
C GLU A 347 -15.57 -11.01 -10.42
N LEU A 348 -14.63 -10.08 -10.20
CA LEU A 348 -13.27 -10.40 -9.82
C LEU A 348 -13.24 -10.85 -8.36
N LEU A 349 -12.68 -12.02 -8.12
CA LEU A 349 -12.40 -12.53 -6.79
C LEU A 349 -10.89 -12.57 -6.55
N CYS A 350 -10.47 -12.28 -5.32
CA CYS A 350 -9.07 -12.33 -4.93
C CYS A 350 -8.86 -13.24 -3.72
N ARG A 351 -7.73 -13.94 -3.69
CA ARG A 351 -7.31 -14.78 -2.55
C ARG A 351 -5.80 -14.74 -2.46
N GLY A 352 -5.24 -14.57 -1.27
CA GLY A 352 -3.78 -14.53 -1.13
C GLY A 352 -3.35 -13.96 0.22
N PRO A 353 -2.04 -13.88 0.45
CA PRO A 353 -1.51 -13.53 1.77
C PRO A 353 -1.69 -12.04 2.10
N GLY A 354 -1.84 -11.17 1.09
CA GLY A 354 -2.21 -9.77 1.26
C GLY A 354 -3.70 -9.52 1.48
N VAL A 355 -4.56 -10.53 1.39
CA VAL A 355 -6.01 -10.37 1.55
C VAL A 355 -6.38 -10.33 3.03
N SER A 356 -7.14 -9.30 3.42
CA SER A 356 -7.68 -9.09 4.76
C SER A 356 -8.51 -10.27 5.27
N ARG A 357 -8.61 -10.38 6.59
CA ARG A 357 -9.44 -11.38 7.27
C ARG A 357 -10.90 -10.95 7.38
N GLY A 358 -11.18 -9.66 7.22
CA GLY A 358 -12.52 -9.13 7.37
C GLY A 358 -12.56 -7.66 7.73
N TYR A 359 -13.76 -7.25 8.14
CA TYR A 359 -14.07 -5.90 8.56
C TYR A 359 -14.28 -5.84 10.07
N TRP A 360 -13.60 -4.90 10.72
CA TRP A 360 -13.70 -4.60 12.14
C TRP A 360 -15.15 -4.36 12.54
N ASN A 361 -15.61 -5.03 13.61
CA ASN A 361 -16.97 -4.91 14.14
C ASN A 361 -18.10 -5.14 13.09
N ARG A 362 -17.84 -5.91 12.01
CA ARG A 362 -18.80 -6.19 10.94
C ARG A 362 -18.79 -7.68 10.51
N PRO A 363 -19.11 -8.62 11.41
CA PRO A 363 -19.06 -10.06 11.09
C PRO A 363 -20.02 -10.48 9.96
N GLU A 364 -21.20 -9.85 9.87
CA GLU A 364 -22.19 -10.17 8.82
C GLU A 364 -21.75 -9.70 7.43
N VAL A 365 -21.13 -8.52 7.34
CA VAL A 365 -20.56 -8.00 6.09
C VAL A 365 -19.36 -8.85 5.70
N THR A 366 -18.49 -9.14 6.67
CA THR A 366 -17.33 -10.02 6.48
C THR A 366 -17.74 -11.38 5.91
N ALA A 367 -18.74 -12.02 6.49
CA ALA A 367 -19.22 -13.33 6.03
C ALA A 367 -19.96 -13.30 4.68
N LYS A 368 -20.27 -12.12 4.12
CA LYS A 368 -20.82 -11.97 2.76
C LYS A 368 -19.74 -11.62 1.75
N THR A 369 -18.75 -10.82 2.15
CA THR A 369 -17.67 -10.34 1.29
C THR A 369 -16.51 -11.32 1.20
N PHE A 370 -16.22 -12.09 2.25
CA PHE A 370 -15.16 -13.09 2.30
C PHE A 370 -15.78 -14.48 2.37
N THR A 371 -16.10 -15.08 1.23
CA THR A 371 -16.80 -16.37 1.15
C THR A 371 -16.08 -17.38 0.29
N GLY A 372 -16.16 -18.67 0.66
CA GLY A 372 -15.48 -19.73 -0.08
C GLY A 372 -13.95 -19.58 -0.14
N GLY A 373 -13.35 -18.83 0.79
CA GLY A 373 -11.93 -18.49 0.79
C GLY A 373 -11.55 -17.36 -0.17
N TRP A 374 -12.52 -16.69 -0.78
CA TRP A 374 -12.33 -15.59 -1.72
C TRP A 374 -12.84 -14.27 -1.15
N PHE A 375 -12.09 -13.20 -1.38
CA PHE A 375 -12.57 -11.84 -1.27
C PHE A 375 -13.33 -11.46 -2.55
N HIS A 376 -14.60 -11.08 -2.38
CA HIS A 376 -15.48 -10.56 -3.41
C HIS A 376 -15.26 -9.07 -3.59
N THR A 377 -14.64 -8.68 -4.70
CA THR A 377 -14.22 -7.29 -4.91
C THR A 377 -15.39 -6.36 -5.28
N GLY A 378 -16.50 -6.91 -5.81
CA GLY A 378 -17.55 -6.13 -6.47
C GLY A 378 -17.14 -5.53 -7.83
N ASP A 379 -15.87 -5.64 -8.23
CA ASP A 379 -15.41 -5.19 -9.55
C ASP A 379 -15.81 -6.22 -10.61
N THR A 380 -16.48 -5.78 -11.66
CA THR A 380 -16.66 -6.61 -12.87
C THR A 380 -15.39 -6.51 -13.70
N ALA A 381 -14.78 -7.65 -14.00
CA ALA A 381 -13.54 -7.72 -14.74
C ALA A 381 -13.62 -8.67 -15.95
N ASN A 382 -12.73 -8.43 -16.90
CA ASN A 382 -12.37 -9.37 -17.95
C ASN A 382 -10.97 -9.91 -17.69
N ILE A 383 -10.79 -11.24 -17.77
CA ILE A 383 -9.47 -11.88 -17.74
C ILE A 383 -9.26 -12.61 -19.06
N ASP A 384 -8.17 -12.26 -19.76
CA ASP A 384 -7.82 -12.89 -21.03
C ASP A 384 -7.09 -14.23 -20.87
N GLY A 385 -6.76 -14.88 -21.99
CA GLY A 385 -6.11 -16.19 -21.99
C GLY A 385 -4.69 -16.20 -21.41
N ASP A 386 -4.06 -15.03 -21.32
CA ASP A 386 -2.72 -14.85 -20.74
C ASP A 386 -2.78 -14.39 -19.27
N GLY A 387 -4.00 -14.24 -18.72
CA GLY A 387 -4.24 -13.90 -17.32
C GLY A 387 -4.27 -12.40 -17.02
N PHE A 388 -4.26 -11.53 -18.04
CA PHE A 388 -4.33 -10.08 -17.82
C PHE A 388 -5.75 -9.66 -17.49
N VAL A 389 -5.87 -8.90 -16.39
CA VAL A 389 -7.13 -8.43 -15.85
C VAL A 389 -7.42 -7.01 -16.38
N ARG A 390 -8.65 -6.76 -16.81
CA ARG A 390 -9.17 -5.43 -17.15
C ARG A 390 -10.44 -5.19 -16.32
N ILE A 391 -10.47 -4.11 -15.55
CA ILE A 391 -11.69 -3.71 -14.84
C ILE A 391 -12.64 -3.07 -15.85
N VAL A 392 -13.86 -3.61 -15.93
CA VAL A 392 -14.90 -3.19 -16.88
C VAL A 392 -15.86 -2.21 -16.22
N ASP A 393 -16.29 -2.53 -15.01
CA ASP A 393 -17.18 -1.72 -14.19
C ASP A 393 -16.87 -1.97 -12.72
N ARG A 394 -17.21 -1.01 -11.86
CA ARG A 394 -17.09 -1.12 -10.41
C ARG A 394 -18.48 -1.00 -9.82
N ASP A 395 -19.00 -2.09 -9.27
CA ASP A 395 -20.23 -1.99 -8.50
C ASP A 395 -19.93 -1.26 -7.19
N THR A 396 -20.37 -0.01 -7.08
CA THR A 396 -20.17 0.81 -5.87
C THR A 396 -21.08 0.41 -4.72
N ALA A 397 -21.82 -0.70 -4.82
CA ALA A 397 -22.82 -1.13 -3.85
C ALA A 397 -22.39 -2.24 -2.87
N ALA A 398 -21.08 -2.56 -2.76
CA ALA A 398 -20.56 -3.63 -1.91
C ALA A 398 -19.89 -3.17 -0.60
#